data_AF-A0A4U9Z6R5-F1
#
_entry.id   AF-A0A4U9Z6R5-F1
#
_cell.length_a   1.000
_cell.length_b   1.000
_cell.length_c   1.000
_cell.angle_alpha   90.00
_cell.angle_beta   90.00
_cell.angle_gamma   90.00
#
_symmetry.space_group_name_H-M   'P 1'
#
loop_
_entity.id
_entity.type
_entity.pdbx_description
1 polymer ?
#
loop_
_entity_poly.entity_id
_entity_poly.type
_entity_poly.pdbx_seq_one_letter_code
_entity_poly.pdbx_strand_id
1 'polypeptide(L)' 'MQYKVIVYFDNMVDEILEFKTEGAARKCLAQLKNKYSGQRLYKVEMREVETG' A
#
# COMPACT_ATOMS: atom_id res chain seq x y z
N MET A 1 3.20 16.74 0.29
CA MET A 1 2.32 15.55 0.36
C MET A 1 3.09 14.35 -0.13
N GLN A 2 3.09 13.27 0.64
CA GLN A 2 3.70 11.99 0.31
C GLN A 2 2.62 10.91 0.47
N TYR A 3 2.74 9.81 -0.27
CA TYR A 3 1.80 8.72 -0.24
C TYR A 3 2.53 7.45 0.19
N LYS A 4 1.87 6.59 0.95
CA LYS A 4 2.40 5.29 1.35
C LYS A 4 1.42 4.20 0.96
N VAL A 5 1.92 3.09 0.45
CA VAL A 5 1.17 1.84 0.31
C VAL A 5 1.74 0.87 1.34
N ILE A 6 0.87 0.37 2.22
CA ILE A 6 1.24 -0.51 3.31
C ILE A 6 0.67 -1.90 3.01
N VAL A 7 1.54 -2.89 2.99
CA VAL A 7 1.17 -4.29 2.94
C VAL A 7 1.20 -4.82 4.38
N TYR A 8 0.13 -5.50 4.75
CA TYR A 8 0.03 -6.23 6.00
C TYR A 8 -0.01 -7.72 5.70
N PHE A 9 0.72 -8.50 6.50
CA PHE A 9 0.60 -9.95 6.58
C PHE A 9 0.15 -10.31 7.99
N ASP A 10 -0.96 -11.05 8.10
CA ASP A 10 -1.56 -11.45 9.37
C ASP A 10 -1.75 -10.26 10.35
N ASN A 11 -2.29 -9.16 9.81
CA ASN A 11 -2.52 -7.89 10.53
C ASN A 11 -1.25 -7.16 11.04
N MET A 12 -0.05 -7.65 10.75
CA MET A 12 1.21 -6.97 11.02
C MET A 12 1.73 -6.27 9.77
N VAL A 13 2.42 -5.14 9.93
CA VAL A 13 3.06 -4.45 8.81
C VAL A 13 4.19 -5.33 8.28
N ASP A 14 4.07 -5.70 7.00
CA ASP A 14 5.07 -6.50 6.28
C ASP A 14 5.97 -5.59 5.45
N GLU A 15 5.37 -4.69 4.66
CA GLU A 15 6.08 -3.79 3.77
C GLU A 15 5.44 -2.39 3.72
N ILE A 16 6.26 -1.35 3.62
CA ILE A 16 5.82 0.03 3.38
C ILE A 16 6.53 0.57 2.14
N LEU A 17 5.74 1.01 1.16
CA LEU A 17 6.21 1.58 -0.10
C LEU A 17 5.86 3.06 -0.14
N GLU A 18 6.85 3.93 -0.30
CA GLU A 18 6.64 5.38 -0.30
C GLU A 18 6.66 5.97 -1.71
N PHE A 19 5.76 6.92 -1.97
CA PHE A 19 5.55 7.54 -3.27
C PHE A 19 5.41 9.05 -3.14
N LYS A 20 5.94 9.78 -4.13
CA LYS A 20 5.81 11.25 -4.21
C LYS A 20 4.49 11.70 -4.86
N THR A 21 3.83 10.82 -5.60
CA THR A 21 2.60 11.14 -6.34
C THR A 21 1.52 10.11 -6.07
N GLU A 22 0.27 10.57 -6.02
CA GLU A 22 -0.89 9.71 -5.78
C GLU A 22 -1.06 8.65 -6.88
N GLY A 23 -0.83 9.04 -8.15
CA GLY A 23 -0.98 8.14 -9.29
C GLY A 23 -0.06 6.92 -9.23
N ALA A 24 1.20 7.12 -8.78
CA ALA A 24 2.14 6.01 -8.58
C ALA A 24 1.69 5.09 -7.44
N ALA A 25 1.24 5.67 -6.32
CA ALA A 25 0.73 4.91 -5.18
C ALA A 25 -0.52 4.09 -5.56
N ARG A 26 -1.49 4.69 -6.27
CA ARG A 26 -2.69 3.99 -6.75
C ARG A 26 -2.37 2.85 -7.70
N LYS A 27 -1.43 3.05 -8.62
CA LYS A 27 -0.98 1.97 -9.54
C LYS A 27 -0.37 0.81 -8.78
N CYS A 28 0.47 1.09 -7.78
CA CYS A 28 1.05 0.08 -6.91
C CYS A 28 -0.01 -0.66 -6.08
N LEU A 29 -0.93 0.09 -5.45
CA LEU A 29 -2.05 -0.47 -4.68
C LEU A 29 -2.87 -1.48 -5.52
N ALA A 30 -3.21 -1.14 -6.76
CA ALA A 30 -3.97 -2.03 -7.64
C ALA A 30 -3.19 -3.32 -7.98
N GLN A 31 -1.89 -3.19 -8.28
CA GLN A 31 -1.04 -4.36 -8.55
C GLN A 31 -0.94 -5.30 -7.34
N LEU A 32 -0.74 -4.75 -6.14
CA LEU A 32 -0.63 -5.52 -4.91
C LEU A 32 -1.96 -6.16 -4.53
N LYS A 33 -3.09 -5.43 -4.64
CA LYS A 33 -4.42 -6.00 -4.43
C LYS A 33 -4.67 -7.19 -5.36
N ASN A 34 -4.27 -7.11 -6.63
CA ASN A 34 -4.37 -8.23 -7.56
C ASN A 34 -3.44 -9.39 -7.18
N LYS A 35 -2.17 -9.12 -6.84
CA LYS A 35 -1.18 -10.12 -6.39
C LYS A 35 -1.68 -10.91 -5.17
N TYR A 36 -2.35 -10.25 -4.24
CA TYR A 36 -2.84 -10.84 -3.00
C TYR A 36 -4.33 -11.20 -3.02
N SER A 37 -5.01 -11.10 -4.17
CA SER A 37 -6.48 -11.26 -4.30
C SER A 37 -7.06 -12.62 -3.84
N GLY A 38 -6.22 -13.63 -3.61
CA GLY A 38 -6.61 -14.93 -3.05
C GLY A 38 -6.01 -15.24 -1.67
N GLN A 39 -5.21 -14.33 -1.11
CA GLN A 39 -4.42 -14.58 0.09
C GLN A 39 -5.04 -13.84 1.28
N ARG A 40 -5.88 -14.55 2.05
CA ARG A 40 -6.69 -13.95 3.14
C ARG A 40 -5.88 -13.29 4.27
N LEU A 41 -4.61 -13.68 4.43
CA LEU A 41 -3.70 -13.09 5.43
C LEU A 41 -3.14 -11.75 4.98
N TYR A 42 -3.20 -11.44 3.68
CA TYR A 42 -2.66 -10.20 3.14
C TYR A 42 -3.72 -9.11 3.03
N LYS A 43 -3.33 -7.90 3.41
CA LYS A 43 -4.14 -6.69 3.24
C LYS A 43 -3.25 -5.57 2.70
N VAL A 44 -3.77 -4.76 1.80
CA VAL A 44 -3.04 -3.63 1.21
C VAL A 44 -3.84 -2.35 1.38
N GLU A 45 -3.24 -1.34 2.00
CA GLU A 45 -3.85 -0.01 2.21
C GLU A 45 -2.97 1.09 1.60
N MET A 46 -3.59 2.20 1.20
CA MET A 46 -2.89 3.43 0.84
C MET A 46 -3.18 4.51 1.89
N ARG A 47 -2.16 5.25 2.29
CA ARG A 47 -2.24 6.36 3.24
C ARG A 47 -1.62 7.61 2.63
N GLU A 48 -2.26 8.74 2.82
CA GLU A 48 -1.70 10.06 2.52
C GLU A 48 -0.94 10.55 3.76
N VAL A 49 0.21 11.16 3.54
CA VAL A 49 1.10 11.69 4.58
C VAL A 49 1.37 13.15 4.24
N GLU A 50 0.91 14.03 5.11
CA GLU A 50 1.28 15.43 5.06
C GLU A 50 2.74 15.56 5.51
N THR A 51 3.61 15.85 4.56
CA THR A 51 4.95 16.39 4.86
C THR A 51 4.75 17.85 5.24
N GLY A 52 4.77 18.12 6.54
CA GLY A 52 4.81 19.48 7.11
C GLY A 52 6.13 20.18 6.87
#